data_AF-A0A928ATY6-F1
#
_entry.id   AF-A0A928ATY6-F1
#
_cell.length_a   1.000
_cell.length_b   1.000
_cell.length_c   1.000
_cell.angle_alpha   90.00
_cell.angle_beta   90.00
_cell.angle_gamma   90.00
#
_symmetry.space_group_name_H-M   'P 1'
#
loop_
_entity.id
_entity.type
_entity.pdbx_description
1 polymer ?
#
loop_
_entity_poly.entity_id
_entity_poly.type
_entity_poly.pdbx_seq_one_letter_code
_entity_poly.pdbx_strand_id
1 'polypeptide(L)'
;MKFLNRIFCLLVASVMLSFVSCVDSTEMSFEEIESIALKSWIENNRPDLLDSYQPMGGYYVELLDEGCPDSLPVRHSDAWVRFDVTCRDLAGNIVLTRSDEYARLQNSYTDHTHYVPFFLYCGETNTSMPEGTYMSIRNKLNIHGKEYAARYGTKMRLYLPSSIAAGDQSMGGDGGYEGQYELDANRPMIVELQVWGHINNPVAYEDQWIKAFAEANGGLVAEDKAAEESASKMNERLEKGEKVTYDDKWRLAVDSIAALYINYNYTPRKSLNYDCLRQDTLLYKGQTAYNRGKIYGTKSLDEINKEIDAVLLKRFGEGKKPEKAESIDSVYAASVWYVTRLMDGFVVDTNIREVKEIIYAGEELTSEDEALDFTVDGENSYVDAWKYAIPHMKLGAWNVILTGSSNAYGATGVSGSSSSSSSSNYNDYIDYYNYYNYYNSYYGNNYYNNYYNNYYGYGGYGYGYGDYYNNYYDSYYYNNYYNNSYTTDTTTTTTITSEVQAYSPMLWQVFIEDRKE
;
A
#
# COMPACT_ATOMS: atom_id res chain seq x y z
N MET A 1 83.17 -16.67 -14.02
CA MET A 1 82.09 -17.11 -13.10
C MET A 1 80.89 -16.14 -13.00
N LYS A 2 80.55 -15.35 -14.04
CA LYS A 2 79.32 -14.51 -14.03
C LYS A 2 78.32 -14.79 -15.16
N PHE A 3 78.61 -15.75 -16.05
CA PHE A 3 77.73 -16.11 -17.16
C PHE A 3 77.02 -17.47 -17.01
N LEU A 4 77.54 -18.40 -16.18
CA LEU A 4 76.85 -19.69 -15.93
C LEU A 4 75.69 -19.59 -14.94
N ASN A 5 75.69 -18.62 -14.01
CA ASN A 5 74.60 -18.45 -13.03
C ASN A 5 73.31 -17.85 -13.60
N ARG A 6 73.35 -17.26 -14.81
CA ARG A 6 72.13 -16.67 -15.42
C ARG A 6 71.34 -17.69 -16.23
N ILE A 7 71.98 -18.71 -16.79
CA ILE A 7 71.31 -19.76 -17.58
C ILE A 7 70.62 -20.78 -16.67
N PHE A 8 71.18 -21.05 -15.48
CA PHE A 8 70.57 -21.99 -14.53
C PHE A 8 69.31 -21.41 -13.86
N CYS A 9 69.26 -20.10 -13.57
CA CYS A 9 68.06 -19.46 -13.01
C CYS A 9 66.91 -19.34 -14.01
N LEU A 10 67.20 -19.27 -15.32
CA LEU A 10 66.16 -19.22 -16.36
C LEU A 10 65.56 -20.61 -16.64
N LEU A 11 66.33 -21.69 -16.44
CA LEU A 11 65.83 -23.08 -16.58
C LEU A 11 65.01 -23.53 -15.36
N VAL A 12 65.33 -23.06 -14.15
CA VAL A 12 64.53 -23.37 -12.95
C VAL A 12 63.23 -22.56 -12.93
N ALA A 13 63.21 -21.34 -13.47
CA ALA A 13 61.99 -20.53 -13.58
C ALA A 13 61.00 -21.06 -14.64
N SER A 14 61.48 -21.74 -15.68
CA SER A 14 60.64 -22.30 -16.74
C SER A 14 60.06 -23.68 -16.39
N VAL A 15 60.70 -24.43 -15.50
CA VAL A 15 60.16 -25.70 -14.95
C VAL A 15 59.17 -25.48 -13.80
N MET A 16 59.29 -24.37 -13.06
CA MET A 16 58.27 -23.97 -12.05
C MET A 16 56.98 -23.41 -12.68
N LEU A 17 57.00 -23.04 -13.96
CA LEU A 17 55.82 -22.58 -14.71
C LEU A 17 55.09 -23.73 -15.46
N SER A 18 55.56 -24.98 -15.34
CA SER A 18 54.91 -26.15 -15.95
C SER A 18 54.03 -26.95 -15.00
N PHE A 19 53.88 -26.51 -13.75
CA PHE A 19 52.78 -26.91 -12.86
C PHE A 19 51.63 -25.90 -12.95
N VAL A 20 51.22 -25.57 -14.18
CA VAL A 20 49.87 -25.07 -14.46
C VAL A 20 49.06 -26.28 -14.92
N SER A 21 48.58 -27.06 -13.95
CA SER A 21 47.44 -27.93 -14.13
C SER A 21 46.48 -27.65 -12.98
N CYS A 22 45.40 -26.92 -13.28
CA CYS A 22 44.34 -26.50 -12.37
C CYS A 22 44.81 -25.69 -11.15
N VAL A 23 45.11 -24.40 -11.36
CA VAL A 23 44.59 -23.41 -10.41
C VAL A 23 43.17 -23.15 -10.89
N ASP A 24 42.18 -23.71 -10.18
CA ASP A 24 40.82 -23.18 -10.27
C ASP A 24 40.95 -21.68 -9.99
N SER A 25 40.50 -20.84 -10.92
CA SER A 25 40.45 -19.39 -10.72
C SER A 25 39.64 -19.13 -9.46
N THR A 26 40.33 -18.90 -8.35
CA THR A 26 39.77 -18.52 -7.05
C THR A 26 39.47 -17.03 -7.09
N GLU A 27 38.70 -16.62 -8.09
CA GLU A 27 38.05 -15.32 -8.06
C GLU A 27 36.91 -15.46 -7.08
N MET A 28 37.12 -14.88 -5.89
CA MET A 28 36.12 -14.78 -4.84
C MET A 28 34.85 -14.15 -5.43
N SER A 29 33.70 -14.77 -5.18
CA SER A 29 32.44 -14.27 -5.74
C SER A 29 32.09 -12.89 -5.17
N PHE A 30 31.23 -12.13 -5.86
CA PHE A 30 30.73 -10.86 -5.33
C PHE A 30 30.11 -11.03 -3.94
N GLU A 31 29.30 -12.08 -3.76
CA GLU A 31 28.66 -12.39 -2.48
C GLU A 31 29.68 -12.66 -1.36
N GLU A 32 30.76 -13.38 -1.67
CA GLU A 32 31.85 -13.64 -0.72
C GLU A 32 32.59 -12.35 -0.35
N ILE A 33 32.88 -11.49 -1.33
CA ILE A 33 33.52 -10.19 -1.11
C ILE A 33 32.62 -9.28 -0.26
N GLU A 34 31.33 -9.21 -0.57
CA GLU A 34 30.37 -8.41 0.19
C GLU A 34 30.23 -8.91 1.62
N SER A 35 30.12 -10.22 1.82
CA SER A 35 29.97 -10.80 3.15
C SER A 35 31.19 -10.50 4.03
N ILE A 36 32.40 -10.56 3.46
CA ILE A 36 33.64 -10.13 4.14
C ILE A 36 33.63 -8.63 4.44
N ALA A 37 33.19 -7.80 3.50
CA ALA A 37 33.11 -6.35 3.67
C ALA A 37 32.11 -5.96 4.78
N LEU A 38 30.92 -6.56 4.78
CA LEU A 38 29.89 -6.32 5.81
C LEU A 38 30.39 -6.80 7.17
N LYS A 39 30.97 -8.00 7.27
CA LYS A 39 31.59 -8.47 8.51
C LYS A 39 32.66 -7.51 9.01
N SER A 40 33.56 -7.07 8.15
CA SER A 40 34.61 -6.09 8.51
C SER A 40 34.02 -4.76 8.97
N TRP A 41 32.92 -4.33 8.35
CA TRP A 41 32.19 -3.14 8.79
C TRP A 41 31.60 -3.33 10.19
N ILE A 42 31.00 -4.49 10.49
CA ILE A 42 30.48 -4.83 11.82
C ILE A 42 31.60 -4.89 12.85
N GLU A 43 32.74 -5.52 12.56
CA GLU A 43 33.89 -5.58 13.48
C GLU A 43 34.40 -4.19 13.87
N ASN A 44 34.35 -3.22 12.95
CA ASN A 44 34.82 -1.86 13.21
C ASN A 44 33.78 -0.94 13.86
N ASN A 45 32.49 -1.09 13.50
CA ASN A 45 31.45 -0.14 13.89
C ASN A 45 30.52 -0.70 14.99
N ARG A 46 30.29 -2.01 15.00
CA ARG A 46 29.35 -2.74 15.88
C ARG A 46 29.91 -4.09 16.35
N PRO A 47 31.11 -4.12 16.97
CA PRO A 47 31.74 -5.37 17.42
C PRO A 47 30.90 -6.14 18.44
N ASP A 48 29.99 -5.44 19.13
CA ASP A 48 29.01 -6.03 20.03
C ASP A 48 28.07 -7.02 19.33
N LEU A 49 27.82 -6.87 18.03
CA LEU A 49 26.88 -7.69 17.28
C LEU A 49 27.48 -8.96 16.67
N LEU A 50 28.77 -9.23 16.80
CA LEU A 50 29.41 -10.40 16.16
C LEU A 50 28.76 -11.73 16.57
N ASP A 51 28.31 -11.83 17.82
CA ASP A 51 27.63 -13.01 18.37
C ASP A 51 26.12 -13.06 18.04
N SER A 52 25.62 -12.10 17.26
CA SER A 52 24.25 -12.04 16.73
C SER A 52 24.16 -12.41 15.24
N TYR A 53 25.24 -12.96 14.68
CA TYR A 53 25.28 -13.38 13.29
C TYR A 53 24.27 -14.51 13.01
N GLN A 54 23.47 -14.34 11.96
CA GLN A 54 22.54 -15.34 11.45
C GLN A 54 23.15 -16.03 10.23
N PRO A 55 23.55 -17.31 10.34
CA PRO A 55 24.18 -18.03 9.22
C PRO A 55 23.27 -18.16 8.00
N MET A 56 21.96 -18.30 8.23
CA MET A 56 20.96 -18.27 7.16
C MET A 56 20.74 -16.81 6.76
N GLY A 57 21.25 -16.42 5.59
CA GLY A 57 21.15 -15.05 5.05
C GLY A 57 22.34 -14.15 5.36
N GLY A 58 23.22 -14.52 6.30
CA GLY A 58 24.49 -13.83 6.53
C GLY A 58 24.35 -12.41 7.09
N TYR A 59 23.35 -12.16 7.95
CA TYR A 59 23.06 -10.86 8.53
C TYR A 59 23.27 -10.82 10.04
N TYR A 60 23.24 -9.61 10.61
CA TYR A 60 23.39 -9.37 12.06
C TYR A 60 22.14 -8.70 12.61
N VAL A 61 21.83 -8.97 13.89
CA VAL A 61 20.61 -8.49 14.54
C VAL A 61 20.94 -7.80 15.85
N GLU A 62 20.59 -6.53 15.95
CA GLU A 62 20.51 -5.80 17.20
C GLU A 62 19.06 -5.86 17.70
N LEU A 63 18.83 -6.51 18.85
CA LEU A 63 17.53 -6.52 19.51
C LEU A 63 17.39 -5.26 20.38
N LEU A 64 16.51 -4.35 19.96
CA LEU A 64 16.27 -3.07 20.63
C LEU A 64 15.18 -3.18 21.70
N ASP A 65 14.16 -3.99 21.44
CA ASP A 65 13.10 -4.33 22.39
C ASP A 65 12.66 -5.79 22.16
N GLU A 66 12.56 -6.57 23.24
CA GLU A 66 12.11 -7.96 23.20
C GLU A 66 10.61 -8.09 22.90
N GLY A 67 9.85 -7.00 22.97
CA GLY A 67 8.40 -6.98 22.79
C GLY A 67 7.66 -7.59 23.98
N CYS A 68 6.37 -7.89 23.77
CA CYS A 68 5.48 -8.45 24.77
C CYS A 68 5.72 -9.96 24.94
N PRO A 69 6.23 -10.43 26.10
CA PRO A 69 6.58 -11.85 26.29
C PRO A 69 5.38 -12.80 26.18
N ASP A 70 4.19 -12.34 26.59
CA ASP A 70 2.96 -13.12 26.59
C ASP A 70 2.28 -13.17 25.21
N SER A 71 2.79 -12.41 24.23
CA SER A 71 2.25 -12.37 22.88
C SER A 71 2.72 -13.54 22.02
N LEU A 72 2.03 -13.79 20.91
CA LEU A 72 2.32 -14.88 20.00
C LEU A 72 3.58 -14.57 19.15
N PRO A 73 4.46 -15.56 18.92
CA PRO A 73 5.52 -15.41 17.94
C PRO A 73 4.95 -15.40 16.52
N VAL A 74 5.57 -14.65 15.62
CA VAL A 74 5.13 -14.56 14.20
C VAL A 74 5.66 -15.77 13.42
N ARG A 75 4.96 -16.91 13.48
CA ARG A 75 5.44 -18.16 12.84
C ARG A 75 4.36 -19.00 12.17
N HIS A 76 3.12 -18.55 12.17
CA HIS A 76 2.01 -19.28 11.55
C HIS A 76 2.20 -19.40 10.03
N SER A 77 1.65 -20.45 9.42
CA SER A 77 1.72 -20.70 7.97
C SER A 77 1.19 -19.54 7.14
N ASP A 78 0.09 -18.95 7.60
CA ASP A 78 -0.63 -17.87 6.92
C ASP A 78 -0.61 -16.57 7.72
N ALA A 79 0.55 -16.13 8.20
CA ALA A 79 0.64 -14.88 8.96
C ALA A 79 0.63 -13.66 8.04
N TRP A 80 -0.27 -12.71 8.31
CA TRP A 80 -0.24 -11.35 7.77
C TRP A 80 0.17 -10.40 8.89
N VAL A 81 1.31 -9.74 8.74
CA VAL A 81 2.02 -9.02 9.79
C VAL A 81 1.87 -7.52 9.59
N ARG A 82 1.62 -6.80 10.68
CA ARG A 82 1.85 -5.35 10.73
C ARG A 82 3.20 -5.03 11.29
N PHE A 83 3.97 -4.21 10.59
CA PHE A 83 5.24 -3.72 11.09
C PHE A 83 5.62 -2.35 10.52
N ASP A 84 6.26 -1.52 11.34
CA ASP A 84 6.93 -0.31 10.86
C ASP A 84 8.32 -0.66 10.37
N VAL A 85 8.81 0.12 9.39
CA VAL A 85 10.17 -0.02 8.88
C VAL A 85 10.80 1.34 8.57
N THR A 86 12.10 1.42 8.81
CA THR A 86 12.97 2.49 8.30
C THR A 86 14.26 1.86 7.79
N CYS A 87 14.49 1.99 6.49
CA CYS A 87 15.65 1.46 5.81
C CYS A 87 16.69 2.56 5.61
N ARG A 88 17.96 2.22 5.79
CA ARG A 88 19.11 3.12 5.63
C ARG A 88 20.24 2.44 4.88
N ASP A 89 21.05 3.24 4.19
CA ASP A 89 22.37 2.78 3.78
C ASP A 89 23.31 2.59 5.00
N LEU A 90 24.52 2.06 4.78
CA LEU A 90 25.50 1.89 5.86
C LEU A 90 26.07 3.23 6.41
N ALA A 91 25.86 4.35 5.71
CA ALA A 91 26.20 5.68 6.23
C ALA A 91 25.11 6.25 7.15
N GLY A 92 23.95 5.59 7.23
CA GLY A 92 22.81 5.98 8.06
C GLY A 92 21.80 6.87 7.35
N ASN A 93 21.97 7.12 6.05
CA ASN A 93 21.04 7.89 5.24
C ASN A 93 19.76 7.08 5.05
N ILE A 94 18.60 7.66 5.37
CA ILE A 94 17.32 6.97 5.18
C ILE A 94 16.98 6.99 3.70
N VAL A 95 16.54 5.83 3.23
CA VAL A 95 16.15 5.55 1.86
C VAL A 95 14.66 5.19 1.76
N LEU A 96 14.08 4.65 2.82
CA LEU A 96 12.64 4.40 2.95
C LEU A 96 12.23 4.49 4.42
N THR A 97 11.09 5.09 4.73
CA THR A 97 10.53 5.13 6.08
C THR A 97 9.00 5.16 6.08
N ARG A 98 8.40 4.36 6.97
CA ARG A 98 6.98 4.41 7.32
C ARG A 98 6.67 5.36 8.47
N SER A 99 7.70 5.99 9.06
CA SER A 99 7.56 6.89 10.19
C SER A 99 7.39 8.32 9.71
N ASP A 100 6.27 8.94 10.11
CA ASP A 100 6.04 10.36 9.86
C ASP A 100 7.09 11.24 10.56
N GLU A 101 7.54 10.86 11.75
CA GLU A 101 8.61 11.56 12.48
C GLU A 101 9.90 11.60 11.65
N TYR A 102 10.35 10.47 11.11
CA TYR A 102 11.54 10.46 10.26
C TYR A 102 11.33 11.21 8.95
N ALA A 103 10.17 11.07 8.31
CA ALA A 103 9.84 11.84 7.10
C ALA A 103 9.88 13.35 7.36
N ARG A 104 9.38 13.82 8.52
CA ARG A 104 9.45 15.24 8.93
C ARG A 104 10.89 15.67 9.19
N LEU A 105 11.69 14.84 9.86
CA LEU A 105 13.11 15.14 10.13
C LEU A 105 13.93 15.28 8.84
N GLN A 106 13.56 14.54 7.80
CA GLN A 106 14.20 14.60 6.48
C GLN A 106 13.56 15.59 5.52
N ASN A 107 12.48 16.26 5.94
CA ASN A 107 11.70 17.15 5.08
C ASN A 107 11.16 16.43 3.81
N SER A 108 10.83 15.14 3.92
CA SER A 108 10.13 14.34 2.89
C SER A 108 8.67 14.04 3.25
N TYR A 109 8.20 14.52 4.40
CA TYR A 109 6.82 14.35 4.85
C TYR A 109 5.79 14.99 3.90
N THR A 110 4.69 14.29 3.61
CA THR A 110 3.54 14.86 2.89
C THR A 110 2.21 14.54 3.59
N ASP A 111 1.22 15.43 3.49
CA ASP A 111 -0.13 15.22 4.03
C ASP A 111 -0.97 14.21 3.19
N HIS A 112 -0.43 13.79 2.05
CA HIS A 112 -1.05 12.88 1.09
C HIS A 112 -0.62 11.42 1.32
N THR A 113 0.26 11.20 2.29
CA THR A 113 0.83 9.91 2.61
C THR A 113 0.28 9.42 3.94
N HIS A 114 -0.30 8.22 3.95
CA HIS A 114 -0.88 7.63 5.16
C HIS A 114 0.18 6.84 5.95
N TYR A 115 0.99 7.53 6.75
CA TYR A 115 2.04 6.94 7.59
C TYR A 115 1.52 5.97 8.66
N VAL A 116 1.27 4.73 8.24
CA VAL A 116 0.89 3.59 9.09
C VAL A 116 1.84 2.41 8.89
N PRO A 117 1.84 1.38 9.75
CA PRO A 117 2.65 0.19 9.52
C PRO A 117 2.31 -0.49 8.18
N PHE A 118 3.29 -1.17 7.59
CA PHE A 118 3.03 -2.08 6.48
C PHE A 118 2.19 -3.25 6.97
N PHE A 119 1.28 -3.74 6.12
CA PHE A 119 0.50 -4.94 6.34
C PHE A 119 0.76 -5.96 5.24
N LEU A 120 1.53 -6.99 5.58
CA LEU A 120 2.18 -7.86 4.60
C LEU A 120 2.17 -9.34 4.96
N TYR A 121 2.15 -10.19 3.93
CA TYR A 121 2.19 -11.63 4.11
C TYR A 121 3.59 -12.11 4.53
N CYS A 122 3.66 -12.75 5.70
CA CYS A 122 4.85 -13.34 6.31
C CYS A 122 4.59 -14.82 6.63
N GLY A 123 4.03 -15.56 5.66
CA GLY A 123 3.67 -16.96 5.81
C GLY A 123 4.86 -17.93 5.67
N GLU A 124 4.63 -19.15 5.22
CA GLU A 124 5.70 -20.14 4.94
C GLU A 124 6.60 -19.75 3.77
N THR A 125 6.03 -19.08 2.77
CA THR A 125 6.74 -18.59 1.60
C THR A 125 6.73 -17.07 1.63
N ASN A 126 7.90 -16.47 1.49
CA ASN A 126 8.00 -15.04 1.30
C ASN A 126 7.57 -14.66 -0.11
N THR A 127 6.60 -13.77 -0.22
CA THR A 127 6.10 -13.25 -1.50
C THR A 127 5.94 -11.74 -1.52
N SER A 128 6.32 -11.04 -0.43
CA SER A 128 5.83 -9.68 -0.22
C SER A 128 6.81 -8.70 0.45
N MET A 129 7.97 -9.15 0.94
CA MET A 129 8.95 -8.27 1.60
C MET A 129 10.39 -8.68 1.29
N PRO A 130 11.39 -7.78 1.48
CA PRO A 130 12.80 -8.15 1.41
C PRO A 130 13.11 -9.38 2.26
N GLU A 131 13.92 -10.29 1.73
CA GLU A 131 14.16 -11.60 2.33
C GLU A 131 14.75 -11.50 3.75
N GLY A 132 15.64 -10.52 4.00
CA GLY A 132 16.20 -10.29 5.32
C GLY A 132 15.16 -9.82 6.34
N THR A 133 14.23 -8.98 5.92
CA THR A 133 13.09 -8.56 6.75
C THR A 133 12.20 -9.76 7.08
N TYR A 134 11.82 -10.55 6.07
CA TYR A 134 11.04 -11.79 6.26
C TYR A 134 11.71 -12.77 7.23
N MET A 135 12.99 -13.08 6.99
CA MET A 135 13.78 -13.97 7.82
C MET A 135 13.86 -13.48 9.26
N SER A 136 14.06 -12.18 9.47
CA SER A 136 14.18 -11.61 10.82
C SER A 136 12.90 -11.72 11.65
N ILE A 137 11.74 -11.59 10.99
CA ILE A 137 10.44 -11.66 11.65
C ILE A 137 10.07 -13.13 11.93
N ARG A 138 10.38 -14.03 10.99
CA ARG A 138 9.86 -15.40 11.03
C ARG A 138 10.77 -16.41 11.72
N ASN A 139 12.08 -16.27 11.54
CA ASN A 139 13.03 -17.27 11.99
C ASN A 139 13.25 -17.21 13.50
N LYS A 140 13.75 -18.31 14.05
CA LYS A 140 14.41 -18.25 15.36
C LYS A 140 15.77 -17.60 15.17
N LEU A 141 15.97 -16.48 15.84
CA LEU A 141 17.20 -15.70 15.78
C LEU A 141 18.14 -16.14 16.90
N ASN A 142 19.43 -16.16 16.61
CA ASN A 142 20.46 -16.27 17.65
C ASN A 142 20.86 -14.88 18.13
N ILE A 143 20.48 -14.53 19.35
CA ILE A 143 20.82 -13.26 19.99
C ILE A 143 21.78 -13.56 21.16
N HIS A 144 23.07 -13.37 20.94
CA HIS A 144 24.14 -13.63 21.92
C HIS A 144 24.08 -15.03 22.55
N GLY A 145 23.91 -16.06 21.72
CA GLY A 145 23.83 -17.46 22.14
C GLY A 145 22.47 -17.90 22.67
N LYS A 146 21.45 -17.03 22.63
CA LYS A 146 20.08 -17.36 23.01
C LYS A 146 19.18 -17.38 21.79
N GLU A 147 18.32 -18.40 21.70
CA GLU A 147 17.25 -18.41 20.70
C GLU A 147 16.17 -17.38 21.05
N TYR A 148 15.81 -16.55 20.08
CA TYR A 148 14.75 -15.57 20.17
C TYR A 148 13.78 -15.73 18.98
N ALA A 149 12.50 -15.41 19.18
CA ALA A 149 11.51 -15.38 18.11
C ALA A 149 10.75 -14.05 18.20
N ALA A 150 10.63 -13.35 17.06
CA ALA A 150 9.94 -12.07 17.03
C ALA A 150 8.46 -12.24 17.41
N ARG A 151 7.98 -11.26 18.17
CA ARG A 151 6.71 -11.21 18.87
C ARG A 151 6.12 -9.82 18.73
N TYR A 152 4.95 -9.61 19.30
CA TYR A 152 4.29 -8.32 19.23
C TYR A 152 5.05 -7.31 20.08
N GLY A 153 5.50 -6.21 19.47
CA GLY A 153 6.28 -5.14 20.07
C GLY A 153 7.78 -5.31 19.87
N THR A 154 8.23 -6.43 19.29
CA THR A 154 9.65 -6.64 19.00
C THR A 154 10.17 -5.52 18.13
N LYS A 155 11.24 -4.85 18.60
CA LYS A 155 11.96 -3.85 17.83
C LYS A 155 13.37 -4.34 17.57
N MET A 156 13.79 -4.32 16.31
CA MET A 156 15.09 -4.82 15.87
C MET A 156 15.73 -3.85 14.89
N ARG A 157 17.07 -3.88 14.86
CA ARG A 157 17.85 -3.29 13.79
C ARG A 157 18.68 -4.39 13.13
N LEU A 158 18.50 -4.54 11.82
CA LEU A 158 19.15 -5.54 11.00
C LEU A 158 20.28 -4.91 10.19
N TYR A 159 21.34 -5.67 9.98
CA TYR A 159 22.44 -5.32 9.08
C TYR A 159 22.51 -6.39 8.00
N LEU A 160 21.90 -6.08 6.85
CA LEU A 160 21.64 -7.01 5.77
C LEU A 160 22.70 -6.87 4.66
N PRO A 161 23.27 -7.96 4.14
CA PRO A 161 23.98 -7.93 2.86
C PRO A 161 22.99 -7.65 1.72
N SER A 162 23.50 -7.18 0.59
CA SER A 162 22.65 -6.80 -0.55
C SER A 162 21.74 -7.92 -1.01
N SER A 163 22.22 -9.17 -1.02
CA SER A 163 21.50 -10.35 -1.52
C SER A 163 20.15 -10.63 -0.85
N ILE A 164 19.94 -10.15 0.39
CA ILE A 164 18.67 -10.26 1.12
C ILE A 164 18.10 -8.90 1.54
N ALA A 165 18.70 -7.81 1.04
CA ALA A 165 18.20 -6.44 1.16
C ALA A 165 17.47 -6.05 -0.13
N ALA A 166 18.04 -5.16 -0.95
CA ALA A 166 17.48 -4.75 -2.23
C ALA A 166 18.00 -5.58 -3.44
N GLY A 167 18.95 -6.49 -3.22
CA GLY A 167 19.47 -7.37 -4.27
C GLY A 167 20.14 -6.61 -5.41
N ASP A 168 19.89 -7.05 -6.65
CA ASP A 168 20.35 -6.40 -7.88
C ASP A 168 19.54 -5.14 -8.24
N GLN A 169 18.68 -4.69 -7.33
CA GLN A 169 17.68 -3.66 -7.55
C GLN A 169 18.03 -2.48 -6.63
N SER A 170 17.79 -1.27 -7.13
CA SER A 170 17.85 -0.10 -6.27
C SER A 170 16.61 -0.06 -5.38
N MET A 171 16.72 0.62 -4.25
CA MET A 171 15.58 0.93 -3.41
C MET A 171 15.49 2.44 -3.23
N GLY A 172 14.38 2.98 -3.70
CA GLY A 172 14.02 4.39 -3.73
C GLY A 172 12.58 4.46 -4.20
N GLY A 173 11.97 5.63 -4.22
CA GLY A 173 10.60 5.72 -4.70
C GLY A 173 10.06 7.14 -4.78
N ASP A 174 8.89 7.21 -5.41
CA ASP A 174 7.98 8.33 -5.41
C ASP A 174 6.70 7.88 -4.67
N GLY A 175 6.23 8.59 -3.65
CA GLY A 175 5.02 8.19 -2.90
C GLY A 175 4.93 8.67 -1.45
N GLY A 176 5.85 9.52 -1.00
CA GLY A 176 5.97 10.11 0.32
C GLY A 176 6.54 9.22 1.43
N TYR A 177 6.88 7.95 1.15
CA TYR A 177 7.59 7.08 2.12
C TYR A 177 9.09 7.01 1.86
N GLU A 178 9.56 7.62 0.79
CA GLU A 178 10.96 7.74 0.44
C GLU A 178 11.72 8.57 1.47
N GLY A 179 12.97 8.15 1.69
CA GLY A 179 13.94 9.01 2.32
C GLY A 179 14.50 10.03 1.31
N GLN A 180 15.32 10.95 1.79
CA GLN A 180 16.03 11.90 0.94
C GLN A 180 17.03 11.23 -0.04
N TYR A 181 17.31 9.94 0.14
CA TYR A 181 18.34 9.20 -0.58
C TYR A 181 17.77 7.94 -1.22
N GLU A 182 18.45 7.47 -2.27
CA GLU A 182 18.19 6.16 -2.87
C GLU A 182 19.33 5.20 -2.50
N LEU A 183 19.00 3.92 -2.40
CA LEU A 183 19.96 2.84 -2.26
C LEU A 183 20.26 2.27 -3.65
N ASP A 184 21.51 2.33 -4.10
CA ASP A 184 21.92 1.67 -5.34
C ASP A 184 21.72 0.15 -5.26
N ALA A 185 21.62 -0.48 -6.43
CA ALA A 185 21.69 -1.93 -6.56
C ALA A 185 22.96 -2.51 -5.93
N ASN A 186 22.83 -3.74 -5.41
CA ASN A 186 23.90 -4.53 -4.81
C ASN A 186 24.59 -3.80 -3.64
N ARG A 187 23.80 -3.14 -2.80
CA ARG A 187 24.27 -2.46 -1.57
C ARG A 187 23.72 -3.10 -0.31
N PRO A 188 24.54 -3.23 0.75
CA PRO A 188 24.08 -3.61 2.07
C PRO A 188 23.20 -2.52 2.69
N MET A 189 22.31 -2.92 3.59
CA MET A 189 21.27 -2.07 4.15
C MET A 189 21.11 -2.27 5.65
N ILE A 190 20.84 -1.18 6.37
CA ILE A 190 20.40 -1.21 7.76
C ILE A 190 18.88 -1.08 7.77
N VAL A 191 18.19 -2.03 8.42
CA VAL A 191 16.73 -2.02 8.53
C VAL A 191 16.34 -1.94 9.99
N GLU A 192 15.74 -0.83 10.41
CA GLU A 192 15.06 -0.75 11.69
C GLU A 192 13.59 -1.13 11.50
N LEU A 193 13.11 -2.14 12.23
CA LEU A 193 11.73 -2.61 12.14
C LEU A 193 11.10 -2.78 13.52
N GLN A 194 9.78 -2.61 13.57
CA GLN A 194 8.98 -2.86 14.77
C GLN A 194 7.72 -3.65 14.42
N VAL A 195 7.59 -4.84 15.00
CA VAL A 195 6.45 -5.73 14.75
C VAL A 195 5.30 -5.36 15.68
N TRP A 196 4.11 -5.15 15.15
CA TRP A 196 2.93 -4.80 15.96
C TRP A 196 2.04 -5.99 16.24
N GLY A 197 1.82 -6.84 15.24
CA GLY A 197 0.84 -7.90 15.33
C GLY A 197 0.82 -8.76 14.08
N HIS A 198 0.12 -9.89 14.14
CA HIS A 198 -0.25 -10.63 12.95
C HIS A 198 -1.67 -11.18 13.04
N ILE A 199 -2.27 -11.42 11.88
CA ILE A 199 -3.56 -12.12 11.73
C ILE A 199 -3.42 -13.23 10.70
N ASN A 200 -4.38 -14.16 10.67
CA ASN A 200 -4.32 -15.33 9.79
C ASN A 200 -5.30 -15.27 8.62
N ASN A 201 -6.30 -14.39 8.72
CA ASN A 201 -7.31 -14.22 7.69
C ASN A 201 -7.67 -12.73 7.59
N PRO A 202 -7.09 -11.99 6.62
CA PRO A 202 -7.34 -10.57 6.47
C PRO A 202 -8.78 -10.26 6.05
N VAL A 203 -9.44 -11.13 5.29
CA VAL A 203 -10.84 -10.95 4.88
C VAL A 203 -11.80 -11.05 6.07
N ALA A 204 -11.59 -12.06 6.94
CA ALA A 204 -12.40 -12.18 8.16
C ALA A 204 -12.14 -11.01 9.14
N TYR A 205 -10.89 -10.55 9.20
CA TYR A 205 -10.51 -9.41 10.04
C TYR A 205 -11.17 -8.12 9.56
N GLU A 206 -11.11 -7.82 8.27
CA GLU A 206 -11.72 -6.60 7.73
C GLU A 206 -13.25 -6.60 7.89
N ASP A 207 -13.93 -7.73 7.68
CA ASP A 207 -15.38 -7.88 7.87
C ASP A 207 -15.80 -7.53 9.31
N GLN A 208 -15.05 -8.00 10.31
CA GLN A 208 -15.30 -7.66 11.70
C GLN A 208 -15.29 -6.14 11.94
N TRP A 209 -14.31 -5.43 11.36
CA TRP A 209 -14.15 -4.00 11.58
C TRP A 209 -15.13 -3.16 10.78
N ILE A 210 -15.48 -3.59 9.57
CA ILE A 210 -16.56 -3.00 8.78
C ILE A 210 -17.87 -3.04 9.56
N LYS A 211 -18.22 -4.20 10.12
CA LYS A 211 -19.43 -4.37 10.93
C LYS A 211 -19.38 -3.51 12.19
N ALA A 212 -18.25 -3.45 12.88
CA ALA A 212 -18.08 -2.60 14.05
C ALA A 212 -18.20 -1.10 13.71
N PHE A 213 -17.62 -0.66 12.59
CA PHE A 213 -17.73 0.71 12.10
C PHE A 213 -19.18 1.06 11.77
N ALA A 214 -19.88 0.18 11.05
CA ALA A 214 -21.29 0.36 10.71
C ALA A 214 -22.18 0.46 11.97
N GLU A 215 -21.96 -0.42 12.95
CA GLU A 215 -22.69 -0.40 14.23
C GLU A 215 -22.48 0.91 14.98
N ALA A 216 -21.24 1.41 15.03
CA ALA A 216 -20.92 2.68 15.68
C ALA A 216 -21.47 3.91 14.93
N ASN A 217 -21.69 3.78 13.62
CA ASN A 217 -22.12 4.86 12.73
C ASN A 217 -23.57 4.70 12.24
N GLY A 218 -24.48 4.33 13.14
CA GLY A 218 -25.93 4.31 12.86
C GLY A 218 -26.59 2.93 12.97
N GLY A 219 -25.80 1.88 13.15
CA GLY A 219 -26.30 0.52 13.39
C GLY A 219 -26.27 -0.34 12.12
N LEU A 220 -25.99 -1.64 12.28
CA LEU A 220 -26.03 -2.59 11.16
C LEU A 220 -27.39 -3.31 11.13
N VAL A 221 -27.97 -3.45 9.95
CA VAL A 221 -29.15 -4.32 9.78
C VAL A 221 -28.70 -5.77 9.73
N ALA A 222 -29.35 -6.62 10.53
CA ALA A 222 -29.06 -8.05 10.54
C ALA A 222 -29.21 -8.65 9.14
N GLU A 223 -28.20 -9.40 8.72
CA GLU A 223 -28.21 -10.14 7.47
C GLU A 223 -29.24 -11.28 7.55
N ASP A 224 -30.15 -11.35 6.59
CA ASP A 224 -31.11 -12.46 6.51
C ASP A 224 -30.44 -13.69 5.91
N LYS A 225 -29.96 -14.58 6.77
CA LYS A 225 -29.27 -15.82 6.37
C LYS A 225 -30.14 -16.79 5.56
N ALA A 226 -31.46 -16.56 5.45
CA ALA A 226 -32.33 -17.36 4.59
C ALA A 226 -32.27 -16.92 3.10
N ALA A 227 -31.62 -15.80 2.79
CA ALA A 227 -31.47 -15.29 1.42
C ALA A 227 -30.21 -15.80 0.68
N GLU A 228 -29.26 -16.42 1.39
CA GLU A 228 -28.00 -16.98 0.84
C GLU A 228 -28.22 -18.01 -0.29
N GLU A 229 -29.37 -18.70 -0.33
CA GLU A 229 -29.69 -19.70 -1.36
C GLU A 229 -30.12 -19.11 -2.72
N SER A 230 -30.11 -17.79 -2.91
CA SER A 230 -30.55 -17.16 -4.16
C SER A 230 -29.90 -15.80 -4.39
N ALA A 231 -28.65 -15.83 -4.82
CA ALA A 231 -27.85 -14.67 -5.20
C ALA A 231 -28.44 -13.94 -6.43
N SER A 232 -29.37 -13.00 -6.22
CA SER A 232 -29.73 -11.86 -7.13
C SER A 232 -30.83 -10.95 -6.55
N LYS A 233 -31.00 -10.87 -5.23
CA LYS A 233 -32.27 -10.41 -4.67
C LYS A 233 -32.46 -8.92 -4.38
N MET A 234 -31.45 -8.03 -4.40
CA MET A 234 -31.75 -6.59 -4.19
C MET A 234 -32.43 -5.93 -5.40
N ASN A 235 -31.97 -6.22 -6.63
CA ASN A 235 -32.68 -5.80 -7.85
C ASN A 235 -34.10 -6.39 -7.86
N GLU A 236 -34.23 -7.68 -7.51
CA GLU A 236 -35.52 -8.34 -7.38
C GLU A 236 -36.41 -7.72 -6.27
N ARG A 237 -35.85 -7.19 -5.18
CA ARG A 237 -36.59 -6.52 -4.09
C ARG A 237 -37.12 -5.16 -4.51
N LEU A 238 -36.32 -4.38 -5.26
CA LEU A 238 -36.77 -3.13 -5.88
C LEU A 238 -37.81 -3.39 -6.97
N GLU A 239 -37.63 -4.44 -7.79
CA GLU A 239 -38.61 -4.90 -8.80
C GLU A 239 -39.90 -5.45 -8.16
N LYS A 240 -39.81 -6.12 -7.00
CA LYS A 240 -40.95 -6.60 -6.20
C LYS A 240 -41.62 -5.49 -5.36
N GLY A 241 -41.11 -4.26 -5.41
CA GLY A 241 -41.67 -3.11 -4.69
C GLY A 241 -41.48 -3.16 -3.17
N GLU A 242 -40.49 -3.92 -2.67
CA GLU A 242 -40.09 -3.82 -1.27
C GLU A 242 -39.54 -2.42 -0.98
N LYS A 243 -40.15 -1.74 -0.02
CA LYS A 243 -39.74 -0.39 0.36
C LYS A 243 -38.42 -0.45 1.12
N VAL A 244 -37.36 0.07 0.51
CA VAL A 244 -36.13 0.42 1.22
C VAL A 244 -36.50 1.35 2.38
N THR A 245 -36.03 1.00 3.58
CA THR A 245 -36.18 1.87 4.75
C THR A 245 -34.99 2.81 4.81
N TYR A 246 -35.28 4.11 4.71
CA TYR A 246 -34.29 5.19 4.71
C TYR A 246 -34.00 5.68 6.14
N ASP A 247 -33.50 4.78 6.98
CA ASP A 247 -33.02 5.09 8.32
C ASP A 247 -31.49 5.25 8.34
N ASP A 248 -30.93 5.51 9.53
CA ASP A 248 -29.49 5.70 9.71
C ASP A 248 -28.70 4.39 9.67
N LYS A 249 -29.35 3.26 9.40
CA LYS A 249 -28.72 1.94 9.48
C LYS A 249 -28.04 1.58 8.17
N TRP A 250 -26.98 0.81 8.31
CA TRP A 250 -26.24 0.20 7.21
C TRP A 250 -26.95 -1.06 6.73
N ARG A 251 -27.12 -1.18 5.42
CA ARG A 251 -27.82 -2.28 4.76
C ARG A 251 -26.95 -2.84 3.67
N LEU A 252 -26.98 -4.15 3.45
CA LEU A 252 -26.30 -4.73 2.29
C LEU A 252 -26.80 -4.06 1.01
N ALA A 253 -25.86 -3.67 0.14
CA ALA A 253 -26.20 -3.16 -1.19
C ALA A 253 -26.85 -4.28 -2.01
N VAL A 254 -26.27 -5.48 -1.95
CA VAL A 254 -26.73 -6.67 -2.65
C VAL A 254 -26.56 -7.88 -1.72
N ASP A 255 -27.61 -8.68 -1.55
CA ASP A 255 -27.60 -9.83 -0.63
C ASP A 255 -26.52 -10.88 -0.98
N SER A 256 -26.06 -10.93 -2.23
CA SER A 256 -25.02 -11.86 -2.70
C SER A 256 -23.59 -11.36 -2.54
N ILE A 257 -23.40 -10.10 -2.13
CA ILE A 257 -22.08 -9.49 -2.01
C ILE A 257 -21.82 -9.22 -0.53
N ALA A 258 -20.96 -10.05 0.05
CA ALA A 258 -20.55 -9.90 1.43
C ALA A 258 -19.80 -8.56 1.63
N ALA A 259 -19.96 -8.01 2.82
CA ALA A 259 -19.27 -6.81 3.26
C ALA A 259 -19.38 -5.62 2.28
N LEU A 260 -20.54 -5.42 1.61
CA LEU A 260 -20.85 -4.23 0.83
C LEU A 260 -22.14 -3.60 1.37
N TYR A 261 -22.01 -2.49 2.08
CA TYR A 261 -23.11 -1.83 2.77
C TYR A 261 -23.33 -0.40 2.27
N ILE A 262 -24.58 0.05 2.32
CA ILE A 262 -25.00 1.42 2.03
C ILE A 262 -25.68 2.00 3.27
N ASN A 263 -25.32 3.23 3.62
CA ASN A 263 -26.12 4.11 4.47
C ASN A 263 -26.85 5.12 3.58
N TYR A 264 -28.16 4.92 3.40
CA TYR A 264 -28.96 5.75 2.50
C TYR A 264 -29.35 7.12 3.07
N ASN A 265 -29.22 7.33 4.38
CA ASN A 265 -29.66 8.55 5.05
C ASN A 265 -28.48 9.38 5.59
N TYR A 266 -27.26 9.07 5.15
CA TYR A 266 -26.09 9.85 5.49
C TYR A 266 -26.23 11.31 5.01
N THR A 267 -25.73 12.25 5.79
CA THR A 267 -25.47 13.63 5.33
C THR A 267 -24.18 14.14 5.98
N PRO A 268 -23.43 15.05 5.35
CA PRO A 268 -22.25 15.67 5.98
C PRO A 268 -22.57 16.36 7.30
N ARG A 269 -23.83 16.80 7.49
CA ARG A 269 -24.30 17.37 8.76
C ARG A 269 -24.27 16.38 9.92
N LYS A 270 -24.54 15.09 9.66
CA LYS A 270 -24.46 14.02 10.66
C LYS A 270 -23.01 13.63 10.98
N SER A 271 -22.13 13.81 10.00
CA SER A 271 -20.74 13.36 10.04
C SER A 271 -20.62 11.83 10.26
N LEU A 272 -19.39 11.32 10.24
CA LEU A 272 -19.08 9.94 10.59
C LEU A 272 -18.03 9.96 11.71
N ASN A 273 -18.18 9.05 12.66
CA ASN A 273 -17.21 8.83 13.72
C ASN A 273 -16.07 7.92 13.21
N TYR A 274 -15.08 8.52 12.57
CA TYR A 274 -13.87 7.83 12.10
C TYR A 274 -12.95 7.35 13.23
N ASP A 275 -13.11 7.92 14.43
CA ASP A 275 -12.41 7.47 15.64
C ASP A 275 -13.11 6.28 16.31
N CYS A 276 -14.30 5.85 15.83
CA CYS A 276 -15.16 4.91 16.58
C CYS A 276 -14.51 3.57 16.94
N LEU A 277 -13.55 3.11 16.14
CA LEU A 277 -12.87 1.86 16.41
C LEU A 277 -11.93 1.97 17.62
N ARG A 278 -11.59 3.21 18.07
CA ARG A 278 -10.94 3.66 19.34
C ARG A 278 -9.81 2.81 19.91
N GLN A 279 -9.31 1.91 19.10
CA GLN A 279 -8.20 1.05 19.34
C GLN A 279 -7.43 1.18 18.05
N ASP A 280 -6.14 1.44 18.19
CA ASP A 280 -5.24 0.91 17.20
C ASP A 280 -5.54 -0.58 17.14
N THR A 281 -6.33 -0.99 16.15
CA THR A 281 -6.68 -2.40 15.90
C THR A 281 -5.42 -3.27 15.70
N LEU A 282 -4.28 -2.57 15.63
CA LEU A 282 -2.89 -2.97 15.56
C LEU A 282 -2.28 -3.42 16.91
N LEU A 283 -2.89 -3.11 18.05
CA LEU A 283 -2.30 -3.34 19.37
C LEU A 283 -2.82 -4.59 20.08
N TYR A 284 -1.89 -5.46 20.46
CA TYR A 284 -2.14 -6.52 21.43
C TYR A 284 -2.32 -5.95 22.84
N LYS A 285 -3.10 -6.66 23.67
CA LYS A 285 -3.32 -6.30 25.08
C LYS A 285 -1.99 -6.18 25.83
N GLY A 286 -1.61 -4.95 26.20
CA GLY A 286 -0.35 -4.65 26.91
C GLY A 286 0.66 -3.85 26.09
N GLN A 287 0.46 -3.71 24.78
CA GLN A 287 1.18 -2.72 23.98
C GLN A 287 0.52 -1.34 24.16
N THR A 288 1.32 -0.33 24.46
CA THR A 288 0.86 1.06 24.70
C THR A 288 1.62 2.09 23.86
N ALA A 289 2.56 1.62 23.03
CA ALA A 289 3.55 2.46 22.36
C ALA A 289 3.20 2.78 20.90
N TYR A 290 2.28 2.03 20.27
CA TYR A 290 1.78 2.45 18.97
C TYR A 290 0.81 3.60 19.20
N ASN A 291 1.07 4.68 18.50
CA ASN A 291 0.15 5.78 18.30
C ASN A 291 0.08 5.94 16.79
N ARG A 292 -1.13 5.91 16.23
CA ARG A 292 -1.38 6.11 14.80
C ARG A 292 -0.82 7.44 14.24
N GLY A 293 -0.30 8.30 15.12
CA GLY A 293 0.28 9.58 14.75
C GLY A 293 -0.82 10.55 14.33
N LYS A 294 -0.44 11.66 13.70
CA LYS A 294 -1.42 12.54 13.05
C LYS A 294 -1.67 12.02 11.65
N ILE A 295 -2.94 11.81 11.32
CA ILE A 295 -3.39 11.43 9.98
C ILE A 295 -3.03 12.52 8.96
N TYR A 296 -3.04 13.78 9.40
CA TYR A 296 -2.72 14.95 8.59
C TYR A 296 -1.92 15.97 9.39
N GLY A 297 -0.71 16.26 8.94
CA GLY A 297 0.08 17.44 9.27
C GLY A 297 -0.04 17.86 10.73
N THR A 298 -0.58 19.06 10.94
CA THR A 298 -0.75 19.63 12.29
C THR A 298 -2.18 19.57 12.81
N LYS A 299 -3.18 19.42 11.94
CA LYS A 299 -4.61 19.41 12.32
C LYS A 299 -5.01 18.06 12.92
N SER A 300 -5.99 18.09 13.82
CA SER A 300 -6.63 16.88 14.32
C SER A 300 -7.63 16.31 13.32
N LEU A 301 -7.94 15.00 13.46
CA LEU A 301 -8.96 14.33 12.65
C LEU A 301 -10.32 15.04 12.74
N ASP A 302 -10.71 15.46 13.94
CA ASP A 302 -11.96 16.20 14.18
C ASP A 302 -12.01 17.56 13.46
N GLU A 303 -10.89 18.28 13.42
CA GLU A 303 -10.80 19.58 12.73
C GLU A 303 -10.96 19.39 11.22
N ILE A 304 -10.22 18.46 10.63
CA ILE A 304 -10.29 18.20 9.18
C ILE A 304 -11.66 17.69 8.77
N ASN A 305 -12.25 16.78 9.54
CA ASN A 305 -13.58 16.27 9.22
C ASN A 305 -14.63 17.38 9.27
N LYS A 306 -14.55 18.31 10.24
CA LYS A 306 -15.44 19.48 10.29
C LYS A 306 -15.24 20.43 9.11
N GLU A 307 -14.00 20.67 8.71
CA GLU A 307 -13.71 21.50 7.54
C GLU A 307 -14.27 20.86 6.26
N ILE A 308 -14.07 19.55 6.08
CA ILE A 308 -14.60 18.80 4.93
C ILE A 308 -16.12 18.82 4.94
N ASP A 309 -16.76 18.46 6.04
CA ASP A 309 -18.23 18.49 6.16
C ASP A 309 -18.79 19.90 5.88
N ALA A 310 -18.11 20.95 6.32
CA ALA A 310 -18.51 22.33 6.06
C ALA A 310 -18.46 22.70 4.56
N VAL A 311 -17.40 22.32 3.83
CA VAL A 311 -17.33 22.59 2.39
C VAL A 311 -18.32 21.75 1.59
N LEU A 312 -18.55 20.49 1.98
CA LEU A 312 -19.56 19.63 1.37
C LEU A 312 -20.97 20.21 1.56
N LEU A 313 -21.31 20.66 2.78
CA LEU A 313 -22.59 21.32 3.06
C LEU A 313 -22.74 22.64 2.32
N LYS A 314 -21.66 23.42 2.21
CA LYS A 314 -21.68 24.69 1.49
C LYS A 314 -21.96 24.49 0.00
N ARG A 315 -21.36 23.47 -0.60
CA ARG A 315 -21.48 23.20 -2.05
C ARG A 315 -22.76 22.47 -2.42
N PHE A 316 -23.09 21.39 -1.71
CA PHE A 316 -24.18 20.48 -2.09
C PHE A 316 -25.39 20.55 -1.15
N GLY A 317 -25.29 21.27 -0.03
CA GLY A 317 -26.33 21.28 1.00
C GLY A 317 -26.47 19.94 1.73
N GLU A 318 -27.59 19.76 2.44
CA GLU A 318 -27.90 18.50 3.12
C GLU A 318 -28.37 17.39 2.17
N GLY A 319 -28.55 17.70 0.87
CA GLY A 319 -29.19 16.82 -0.09
C GLY A 319 -30.70 16.66 0.13
N LYS A 320 -31.36 16.06 -0.85
CA LYS A 320 -32.77 15.65 -0.77
C LYS A 320 -32.92 14.50 0.23
N LYS A 321 -34.09 14.46 0.87
CA LYS A 321 -34.50 13.28 1.64
C LYS A 321 -34.72 12.11 0.67
N PRO A 322 -34.04 10.97 0.85
CA PRO A 322 -34.12 9.83 -0.06
C PRO A 322 -35.55 9.36 -0.35
N GLU A 323 -36.46 9.45 0.62
CA GLU A 323 -37.88 9.06 0.48
C GLU A 323 -38.64 9.91 -0.53
N LYS A 324 -38.13 11.10 -0.84
CA LYS A 324 -38.72 12.09 -1.74
C LYS A 324 -37.90 12.28 -3.03
N ALA A 325 -36.78 11.60 -3.15
CA ALA A 325 -35.85 11.73 -4.27
C ALA A 325 -36.12 10.67 -5.33
N GLU A 326 -35.83 10.99 -6.60
CA GLU A 326 -36.00 10.06 -7.72
C GLU A 326 -34.90 8.99 -7.70
N SER A 327 -35.22 7.78 -8.21
CA SER A 327 -34.22 6.73 -8.42
C SER A 327 -33.19 7.16 -9.45
N ILE A 328 -31.94 6.71 -9.29
CA ILE A 328 -30.92 6.91 -10.31
C ILE A 328 -31.32 6.24 -11.65
N ASP A 329 -32.07 5.13 -11.63
CA ASP A 329 -32.61 4.45 -12.83
C ASP A 329 -33.57 5.32 -13.66
N SER A 330 -33.94 6.51 -13.16
CA SER A 330 -34.70 7.49 -13.91
C SER A 330 -33.85 8.30 -14.90
N VAL A 331 -32.54 8.08 -14.93
CA VAL A 331 -31.59 8.69 -15.88
C VAL A 331 -30.69 7.63 -16.49
N TYR A 332 -30.20 7.87 -17.71
CA TYR A 332 -29.24 6.99 -18.36
C TYR A 332 -27.84 7.12 -17.74
N ALA A 333 -27.47 8.34 -17.39
CA ALA A 333 -26.18 8.68 -16.81
C ALA A 333 -26.37 9.70 -15.67
N ALA A 334 -25.54 9.58 -14.65
CA ALA A 334 -25.60 10.38 -13.43
C ALA A 334 -24.25 11.04 -13.13
N SER A 335 -24.29 12.29 -12.72
CA SER A 335 -23.11 13.04 -12.28
C SER A 335 -22.84 12.75 -10.80
N VAL A 336 -21.69 12.16 -10.49
CA VAL A 336 -21.31 11.66 -9.17
C VAL A 336 -20.16 12.46 -8.59
N TRP A 337 -20.36 12.97 -7.37
CA TRP A 337 -19.33 13.59 -6.54
C TRP A 337 -19.01 12.68 -5.35
N TYR A 338 -17.73 12.57 -5.00
CA TYR A 338 -17.33 11.66 -3.95
C TYR A 338 -16.15 12.15 -3.11
N VAL A 339 -16.08 11.65 -1.87
CA VAL A 339 -14.87 11.61 -1.06
C VAL A 339 -14.60 10.15 -0.69
N THR A 340 -13.47 9.62 -1.14
CA THR A 340 -12.99 8.27 -0.82
C THR A 340 -12.14 8.33 0.44
N ARG A 341 -12.45 7.48 1.42
CA ARG A 341 -11.73 7.40 2.68
C ARG A 341 -11.45 5.95 3.09
N LEU A 342 -10.41 5.78 3.87
CA LEU A 342 -10.25 4.64 4.75
C LEU A 342 -11.20 4.78 5.95
N MET A 343 -11.54 3.67 6.62
CA MET A 343 -12.46 3.68 7.78
C MET A 343 -11.98 4.54 8.94
N ASP A 344 -10.70 4.87 8.91
CA ASP A 344 -9.96 5.54 9.94
C ASP A 344 -9.90 7.07 9.69
N GLY A 345 -10.56 7.52 8.61
CA GLY A 345 -10.81 8.90 8.23
C GLY A 345 -9.84 9.48 7.20
N PHE A 346 -8.74 8.78 6.86
CA PHE A 346 -7.82 9.24 5.85
C PHE A 346 -8.48 9.28 4.46
N VAL A 347 -8.46 10.45 3.83
CA VAL A 347 -8.95 10.73 2.47
C VAL A 347 -7.92 10.24 1.48
N VAL A 348 -8.31 9.23 0.72
CA VAL A 348 -7.49 8.62 -0.33
C VAL A 348 -7.59 9.45 -1.60
N ASP A 349 -8.80 9.86 -1.96
CA ASP A 349 -9.11 10.53 -3.23
C ASP A 349 -10.46 11.24 -3.17
N THR A 350 -10.68 12.21 -4.06
CA THR A 350 -11.94 12.94 -4.24
C THR A 350 -11.93 13.68 -5.58
N ASN A 351 -13.10 13.84 -6.21
CA ASN A 351 -13.24 14.78 -7.32
C ASN A 351 -13.69 16.19 -6.89
N ILE A 352 -13.86 16.45 -5.58
CA ILE A 352 -14.38 17.71 -5.06
C ILE A 352 -13.22 18.65 -4.73
N ARG A 353 -13.09 19.74 -5.49
CA ARG A 353 -11.94 20.66 -5.35
C ARG A 353 -11.78 21.27 -3.96
N GLU A 354 -12.85 21.68 -3.28
CA GLU A 354 -12.72 22.26 -1.94
C GLU A 354 -12.21 21.25 -0.90
N VAL A 355 -12.45 19.96 -1.10
CA VAL A 355 -11.88 18.90 -0.25
C VAL A 355 -10.39 18.73 -0.57
N LYS A 356 -10.01 18.79 -1.85
CA LYS A 356 -8.59 18.81 -2.27
C LYS A 356 -7.85 19.98 -1.64
N GLU A 357 -8.42 21.18 -1.65
CA GLU A 357 -7.81 22.38 -1.05
C GLU A 357 -7.56 22.22 0.47
N ILE A 358 -8.38 21.41 1.17
CA ILE A 358 -8.18 21.12 2.60
C ILE A 358 -7.03 20.14 2.82
N ILE A 359 -6.95 19.08 2.01
CA ILE A 359 -5.99 17.97 2.22
C ILE A 359 -4.63 18.20 1.55
N TYR A 360 -4.58 18.97 0.45
CA TYR A 360 -3.38 19.37 -0.30
C TYR A 360 -3.05 20.85 -0.04
N ALA A 361 -3.26 21.32 1.20
CA ALA A 361 -3.15 22.75 1.52
C ALA A 361 -1.74 23.29 1.24
N GLY A 362 -1.64 24.26 0.33
CA GLY A 362 -0.37 24.88 -0.07
C GLY A 362 0.17 24.41 -1.42
N GLU A 363 -0.47 23.42 -2.05
CA GLU A 363 -0.17 22.96 -3.41
C GLU A 363 -1.04 23.68 -4.46
N GLU A 364 -0.50 23.86 -5.67
CA GLU A 364 -1.28 24.36 -6.80
C GLU A 364 -2.10 23.22 -7.41
N LEU A 365 -3.43 23.32 -7.30
CA LEU A 365 -4.34 22.29 -7.81
C LEU A 365 -4.66 22.52 -9.28
N THR A 366 -4.20 21.62 -10.13
CA THR A 366 -4.47 21.62 -11.57
C THR A 366 -5.63 20.69 -11.97
N SER A 367 -6.15 19.89 -11.03
CA SER A 367 -7.19 18.91 -11.33
C SER A 367 -8.54 19.56 -11.63
N GLU A 368 -9.24 19.02 -12.62
CA GLU A 368 -10.59 19.44 -13.00
C GLU A 368 -11.59 19.21 -11.84
N ASP A 369 -12.41 20.23 -11.60
CA ASP A 369 -13.48 20.23 -10.60
C ASP A 369 -14.77 19.74 -11.28
N GLU A 370 -14.78 18.46 -11.64
CA GLU A 370 -15.82 17.86 -12.48
C GLU A 370 -16.41 16.59 -11.85
N ALA A 371 -17.74 16.47 -11.98
CA ALA A 371 -18.45 15.29 -11.56
C ALA A 371 -18.05 14.10 -12.44
N LEU A 372 -17.90 12.92 -11.85
CA LEU A 372 -17.74 11.69 -12.62
C LEU A 372 -19.06 11.35 -13.30
N ASP A 373 -18.98 10.93 -14.56
CA ASP A 373 -20.14 10.40 -15.28
C ASP A 373 -20.28 8.90 -15.00
N PHE A 374 -21.42 8.49 -14.46
CA PHE A 374 -21.74 7.10 -14.16
C PHE A 374 -22.91 6.64 -15.03
N THR A 375 -22.66 5.65 -15.89
CA THR A 375 -23.73 5.09 -16.74
C THR A 375 -24.49 4.03 -15.95
N VAL A 376 -25.80 4.21 -15.75
CA VAL A 376 -26.58 3.40 -14.79
C VAL A 376 -26.68 1.93 -15.21
N ASP A 377 -27.00 1.68 -16.47
CA ASP A 377 -27.15 0.34 -17.05
C ASP A 377 -25.99 -0.03 -17.99
N GLY A 378 -24.83 0.62 -17.81
CA GLY A 378 -23.67 0.50 -18.69
C GLY A 378 -22.46 -0.19 -18.07
N GLU A 379 -21.52 -0.58 -18.91
CA GLU A 379 -20.19 -0.94 -18.45
C GLU A 379 -19.48 0.31 -17.93
N ASN A 380 -19.02 0.25 -16.67
CA ASN A 380 -18.20 1.28 -16.06
C ASN A 380 -16.87 0.65 -15.64
N SER A 381 -15.78 1.41 -15.74
CA SER A 381 -14.43 1.00 -15.33
C SER A 381 -14.18 1.14 -13.81
N TYR A 382 -15.20 1.51 -13.03
CA TYR A 382 -15.09 1.73 -11.59
C TYR A 382 -14.96 0.43 -10.79
N VAL A 383 -14.60 0.56 -9.51
CA VAL A 383 -14.56 -0.57 -8.57
C VAL A 383 -15.93 -1.24 -8.44
N ASP A 384 -15.93 -2.53 -8.15
CA ASP A 384 -17.16 -3.33 -8.09
C ASP A 384 -18.16 -2.80 -7.05
N ALA A 385 -17.66 -2.26 -5.93
CA ALA A 385 -18.51 -1.59 -4.94
C ALA A 385 -19.39 -0.50 -5.55
N TRP A 386 -18.89 0.29 -6.51
CA TRP A 386 -19.67 1.32 -7.18
C TRP A 386 -20.70 0.72 -8.12
N LYS A 387 -20.30 -0.27 -8.93
CA LYS A 387 -21.18 -0.99 -9.86
C LYS A 387 -22.39 -1.58 -9.15
N TYR A 388 -22.20 -2.08 -7.93
CA TYR A 388 -23.27 -2.73 -7.17
C TYR A 388 -23.99 -1.82 -6.17
N ALA A 389 -23.41 -0.68 -5.77
CA ALA A 389 -24.05 0.19 -4.78
C ALA A 389 -24.76 1.42 -5.38
N ILE A 390 -24.15 2.08 -6.38
CA ILE A 390 -24.69 3.31 -6.97
C ILE A 390 -26.08 3.12 -7.59
N PRO A 391 -26.40 2.01 -8.29
CA PRO A 391 -27.76 1.77 -8.82
C PRO A 391 -28.87 1.80 -7.77
N HIS A 392 -28.55 1.64 -6.48
CA HIS A 392 -29.54 1.68 -5.41
C HIS A 392 -29.76 3.08 -4.80
N MET A 393 -29.02 4.09 -5.26
CA MET A 393 -29.03 5.44 -4.70
C MET A 393 -30.09 6.35 -5.35
N LYS A 394 -30.27 7.54 -4.76
CA LYS A 394 -31.27 8.53 -5.19
C LYS A 394 -30.61 9.83 -5.66
N LEU A 395 -31.18 10.42 -6.71
CA LEU A 395 -30.74 11.69 -7.29
C LEU A 395 -30.89 12.83 -6.29
N GLY A 396 -29.86 13.66 -6.18
CA GLY A 396 -29.79 14.79 -5.25
C GLY A 396 -29.65 14.40 -3.78
N ALA A 397 -29.45 13.12 -3.43
CA ALA A 397 -29.30 12.66 -2.05
C ALA A 397 -27.85 12.26 -1.73
N TRP A 398 -27.46 12.46 -0.47
CA TRP A 398 -26.21 11.95 0.08
C TRP A 398 -26.35 10.48 0.50
N ASN A 399 -25.32 9.69 0.24
CA ASN A 399 -25.22 8.28 0.64
C ASN A 399 -23.79 7.98 1.07
N VAL A 400 -23.58 6.89 1.80
CA VAL A 400 -22.24 6.35 2.03
C VAL A 400 -22.19 4.88 1.66
N ILE A 401 -21.17 4.50 0.89
CA ILE A 401 -20.81 3.11 0.61
C ILE A 401 -19.71 2.71 1.60
N LEU A 402 -19.83 1.55 2.24
CA LEU A 402 -18.79 0.95 3.06
C LEU A 402 -18.56 -0.48 2.58
N THR A 403 -17.32 -0.84 2.29
CA THR A 403 -17.03 -2.20 1.81
C THR A 403 -15.69 -2.75 2.22
N GLY A 404 -15.60 -4.08 2.23
CA GLY A 404 -14.35 -4.84 2.24
C GLY A 404 -13.54 -4.65 0.97
N SER A 405 -12.25 -4.94 1.09
CA SER A 405 -11.27 -4.78 0.03
C SER A 405 -11.59 -5.56 -1.24
N SER A 406 -12.25 -6.73 -1.14
CA SER A 406 -12.58 -7.57 -2.30
C SER A 406 -13.47 -6.88 -3.35
N ASN A 407 -14.28 -5.89 -2.95
CA ASN A 407 -15.08 -5.10 -3.90
C ASN A 407 -14.43 -3.75 -4.25
N ALA A 408 -13.16 -3.57 -3.85
CA ALA A 408 -12.36 -2.37 -4.01
C ALA A 408 -10.96 -2.73 -4.56
N TYR A 409 -9.90 -2.54 -3.78
CA TYR A 409 -8.50 -2.73 -4.21
C TYR A 409 -7.89 -4.10 -3.84
N GLY A 410 -8.65 -4.95 -3.17
CA GLY A 410 -8.36 -6.37 -2.95
C GLY A 410 -7.08 -6.68 -2.16
N ALA A 411 -6.52 -7.86 -2.44
CA ALA A 411 -5.30 -8.37 -1.83
C ALA A 411 -4.02 -7.69 -2.35
N THR A 412 -4.13 -6.90 -3.42
CA THR A 412 -3.02 -6.15 -3.99
C THR A 412 -2.94 -4.79 -3.35
N GLY A 413 -4.03 -4.00 -3.38
CA GLY A 413 -4.01 -2.58 -3.02
C GLY A 413 -3.64 -1.68 -4.22
N VAL A 414 -3.45 -0.38 -3.94
CA VAL A 414 -2.81 0.61 -4.83
C VAL A 414 -1.54 1.19 -4.21
N SER A 415 -0.42 1.21 -4.95
CA SER A 415 0.83 1.87 -4.50
C SER A 415 0.68 3.38 -4.57
N GLY A 416 1.26 4.11 -3.60
CA GLY A 416 1.31 5.57 -3.67
C GLY A 416 2.32 6.05 -4.72
N SER A 417 2.07 7.20 -5.34
CA SER A 417 2.99 7.79 -6.31
C SER A 417 2.86 9.31 -6.40
N SER A 418 3.93 9.98 -6.80
CA SER A 418 3.92 11.40 -7.16
C SER A 418 4.70 11.61 -8.45
N SER A 419 4.05 12.06 -9.52
CA SER A 419 4.72 12.34 -10.79
C SER A 419 4.56 13.80 -11.19
N SER A 420 5.65 14.45 -11.57
CA SER A 420 5.64 15.84 -12.03
C SER A 420 5.95 15.91 -13.52
N SER A 421 5.01 16.38 -14.32
CA SER A 421 5.21 16.61 -15.75
C SER A 421 5.49 18.09 -16.00
N SER A 422 6.60 18.40 -16.69
CA SER A 422 6.93 19.76 -17.12
C SER A 422 6.78 19.83 -18.62
N SER A 423 5.88 20.69 -19.12
CA SER A 423 5.67 20.81 -20.56
C SER A 423 6.78 21.66 -21.20
N SER A 424 7.73 20.97 -21.84
CA SER A 424 8.56 21.55 -22.90
C SER A 424 8.33 20.76 -24.18
N ASN A 425 7.87 21.44 -25.24
CA ASN A 425 7.55 20.82 -26.53
C ASN A 425 8.80 20.13 -27.12
N TYR A 426 8.88 18.80 -26.95
CA TYR A 426 9.75 17.94 -27.75
C TYR A 426 9.12 16.55 -27.91
N ASN A 427 8.93 16.15 -29.18
CA ASN A 427 8.52 14.79 -29.59
C ASN A 427 9.71 13.83 -29.49
N ASP A 428 9.50 12.62 -28.98
CA ASP A 428 9.57 11.37 -29.77
C ASP A 428 9.55 10.09 -28.89
N TYR A 429 8.64 9.18 -29.25
CA TYR A 429 8.91 7.76 -29.53
C TYR A 429 9.62 6.90 -28.47
N ILE A 430 8.93 6.44 -27.42
CA ILE A 430 9.23 5.15 -26.74
C ILE A 430 7.91 4.54 -26.26
N ASP A 431 7.34 3.60 -27.04
CA ASP A 431 6.07 2.95 -26.67
C ASP A 431 6.02 1.45 -27.05
N TYR A 432 7.14 0.72 -26.94
CA TYR A 432 7.19 -0.69 -27.37
C TYR A 432 7.87 -1.67 -26.41
N TYR A 433 8.19 -1.29 -25.18
CA TYR A 433 8.85 -2.19 -24.22
C TYR A 433 8.00 -2.64 -23.01
N ASN A 434 6.76 -2.17 -22.86
CA ASN A 434 5.90 -2.55 -21.72
C ASN A 434 5.08 -3.83 -21.90
N TYR A 435 5.23 -4.54 -23.02
CA TYR A 435 4.42 -5.74 -23.30
C TYR A 435 4.96 -7.03 -22.64
N TYR A 436 6.20 -7.05 -22.16
CA TYR A 436 6.83 -8.25 -21.59
C TYR A 436 6.63 -8.46 -20.08
N ASN A 437 6.09 -7.48 -19.35
CA ASN A 437 5.78 -7.60 -17.91
C ASN A 437 4.42 -8.28 -17.62
N TYR A 438 3.61 -8.53 -18.65
CA TYR A 438 2.24 -9.04 -18.52
C TYR A 438 2.15 -10.52 -18.12
N TYR A 439 3.23 -11.31 -18.20
CA TYR A 439 3.18 -12.78 -18.05
C TYR A 439 3.53 -13.34 -16.65
N ASN A 440 3.96 -12.52 -15.68
CA ASN A 440 4.36 -12.98 -14.33
C ASN A 440 3.24 -12.90 -13.27
N SER A 441 2.02 -12.54 -13.66
CA SER A 441 0.89 -12.20 -12.78
C SER A 441 0.24 -13.37 -12.00
N TYR A 442 0.71 -14.61 -12.11
CA TYR A 442 -0.11 -15.74 -11.64
C TYR A 442 0.16 -16.22 -10.21
N TYR A 443 1.28 -15.83 -9.57
CA TYR A 443 1.59 -16.21 -8.17
C TYR A 443 2.44 -15.19 -7.37
N GLY A 444 2.73 -14.00 -7.92
CA GLY A 444 3.60 -12.99 -7.30
C GLY A 444 2.84 -11.72 -6.93
N ASN A 445 3.01 -11.25 -5.70
CA ASN A 445 2.41 -10.01 -5.21
C ASN A 445 3.12 -8.79 -5.85
N ASN A 446 2.46 -8.09 -6.77
CA ASN A 446 3.05 -6.99 -7.54
C ASN A 446 3.05 -5.62 -6.80
N TYR A 447 2.42 -5.52 -5.63
CA TYR A 447 2.24 -4.22 -4.95
C TYR A 447 3.54 -3.62 -4.41
N TYR A 448 4.42 -4.47 -3.86
CA TYR A 448 5.69 -4.05 -3.27
C TYR A 448 6.86 -4.10 -4.26
N ASN A 449 6.63 -4.66 -5.44
CA ASN A 449 7.57 -4.65 -6.55
C ASN A 449 7.81 -3.22 -7.08
N ASN A 450 7.04 -2.20 -6.67
CA ASN A 450 7.36 -0.80 -6.97
C ASN A 450 8.24 -0.12 -5.91
N TYR A 451 8.14 -0.51 -4.63
CA TYR A 451 9.00 0.03 -3.56
C TYR A 451 10.31 -0.76 -3.37
N TYR A 452 10.35 -2.01 -3.83
CA TYR A 452 11.46 -2.97 -3.70
C TYR A 452 11.65 -3.77 -5.00
N ASN A 453 11.91 -3.08 -6.12
CA ASN A 453 11.80 -3.63 -7.48
C ASN A 453 12.31 -5.07 -7.66
N ASN A 454 11.55 -5.88 -8.40
CA ASN A 454 11.79 -7.22 -9.00
C ASN A 454 12.52 -8.34 -8.22
N TYR A 455 11.90 -8.89 -7.17
CA TYR A 455 12.45 -10.04 -6.42
C TYR A 455 12.31 -11.45 -7.08
N TYR A 456 11.66 -11.64 -8.24
CA TYR A 456 11.61 -12.98 -8.87
C TYR A 456 11.65 -12.96 -10.41
N GLY A 457 12.84 -13.18 -10.96
CA GLY A 457 13.01 -13.67 -12.33
C GLY A 457 13.90 -14.91 -12.35
N TYR A 458 13.33 -16.12 -12.45
CA TYR A 458 13.80 -17.17 -13.38
C TYR A 458 12.91 -18.44 -13.40
N GLY A 459 12.33 -18.74 -14.58
CA GLY A 459 12.28 -20.09 -15.17
C GLY A 459 11.08 -21.00 -14.88
N GLY A 460 10.16 -21.17 -15.86
CA GLY A 460 9.27 -22.34 -15.91
C GLY A 460 8.16 -22.30 -16.96
N TYR A 461 8.39 -22.93 -18.11
CA TYR A 461 7.40 -23.17 -19.18
C TYR A 461 6.22 -24.06 -18.73
N GLY A 462 4.98 -23.72 -19.11
CA GLY A 462 3.84 -24.64 -19.02
C GLY A 462 2.50 -24.04 -19.45
N TYR A 463 1.94 -24.54 -20.55
CA TYR A 463 0.70 -24.13 -21.22
C TYR A 463 -0.60 -24.37 -20.42
N GLY A 464 -1.59 -23.47 -20.58
CA GLY A 464 -3.00 -23.86 -20.78
C GLY A 464 -4.07 -23.27 -19.84
N TYR A 465 -4.91 -22.39 -20.43
CA TYR A 465 -6.31 -22.06 -20.10
C TYR A 465 -6.66 -21.26 -18.82
N GLY A 466 -7.29 -20.10 -19.04
CA GLY A 466 -8.20 -19.49 -18.07
C GLY A 466 -8.19 -17.96 -18.05
N ASP A 467 -8.59 -17.31 -19.15
CA ASP A 467 -8.87 -15.87 -19.18
C ASP A 467 -10.09 -15.56 -18.31
N TYR A 468 -9.95 -14.58 -17.41
CA TYR A 468 -10.93 -13.68 -16.78
C TYR A 468 -10.35 -13.27 -15.41
N TYR A 469 -10.43 -11.99 -15.08
CA TYR A 469 -10.00 -11.30 -13.84
C TYR A 469 -8.69 -10.48 -13.89
N ASN A 470 -8.84 -9.23 -13.43
CA ASN A 470 -7.83 -8.24 -13.03
C ASN A 470 -7.10 -7.43 -14.11
N ASN A 471 -7.72 -6.31 -14.51
CA ASN A 471 -7.05 -5.05 -14.79
C ASN A 471 -8.03 -3.90 -14.55
N TYR A 472 -8.08 -3.39 -13.32
CA TYR A 472 -8.89 -2.21 -12.97
C TYR A 472 -8.02 -1.19 -12.24
N TYR A 473 -7.14 -0.54 -13.01
CA TYR A 473 -6.91 0.90 -13.12
C TYR A 473 -5.50 1.11 -13.69
N ASP A 474 -5.40 0.91 -15.00
CA ASP A 474 -4.38 1.58 -15.82
C ASP A 474 -5.10 1.97 -17.13
N SER A 475 -5.78 3.11 -17.10
CA SER A 475 -6.34 3.70 -18.31
C SER A 475 -6.32 5.22 -18.20
N TYR A 476 -5.17 5.77 -18.61
CA TYR A 476 -5.02 7.01 -19.37
C TYR A 476 -6.23 7.93 -19.42
N TYR A 477 -6.31 8.89 -18.51
CA TYR A 477 -6.99 10.16 -18.77
C TYR A 477 -6.07 11.04 -19.62
N TYR A 478 -6.27 11.01 -20.94
CA TYR A 478 -5.86 12.08 -21.84
C TYR A 478 -6.92 12.23 -22.94
N ASN A 479 -7.91 13.09 -22.72
CA ASN A 479 -8.70 13.62 -23.82
C ASN A 479 -8.01 14.87 -24.34
N ASN A 480 -7.37 14.71 -25.50
CA ASN A 480 -6.89 15.81 -26.34
C ASN A 480 -8.07 16.71 -26.71
N TYR A 481 -8.12 17.93 -26.15
CA TYR A 481 -8.85 19.04 -26.77
C TYR A 481 -7.89 20.15 -27.15
N TYR A 482 -7.71 20.29 -28.46
CA TYR A 482 -7.08 21.45 -29.08
C TYR A 482 -7.78 22.73 -28.63
N ASN A 483 -7.06 23.63 -27.96
CA ASN A 483 -7.38 25.04 -27.99
C ASN A 483 -6.11 25.88 -28.10
N ASN A 484 -6.04 26.64 -29.19
CA ASN A 484 -4.92 27.48 -29.55
C ASN A 484 -5.09 28.84 -28.86
N SER A 485 -4.23 29.17 -27.90
CA SER A 485 -4.10 30.52 -27.32
C SER A 485 -2.69 30.67 -26.76
N TYR A 486 -1.93 31.61 -27.32
CA TYR A 486 -0.54 31.84 -26.97
C TYR A 486 -0.41 32.55 -25.62
N THR A 487 0.17 31.85 -24.63
CA THR A 487 0.87 32.41 -23.47
C THR A 487 1.94 31.42 -23.04
N THR A 488 3.18 31.90 -22.91
CA THR A 488 4.33 31.12 -22.44
C THR A 488 4.30 31.04 -20.92
N ASP A 489 3.69 29.98 -20.39
CA ASP A 489 3.84 29.56 -18.99
C ASP A 489 4.27 28.09 -18.99
N THR A 490 5.41 27.79 -18.35
CA THR A 490 5.80 26.40 -18.07
C THR A 490 4.96 25.94 -16.89
N THR A 491 3.92 25.17 -17.15
CA THR A 491 3.14 24.52 -16.09
C THR A 491 3.81 23.20 -15.73
N THR A 492 4.13 23.04 -14.45
CA THR A 492 4.50 21.74 -13.87
C THR A 492 3.24 21.18 -13.23
N THR A 493 2.73 20.07 -13.76
CA THR A 493 1.58 19.37 -13.18
C THR A 493 2.07 18.20 -12.35
N THR A 494 1.76 18.20 -11.05
CA THR A 494 2.05 17.08 -10.16
C THR A 494 0.79 16.25 -9.94
N THR A 495 0.85 14.97 -10.31
CA THR A 495 -0.19 13.98 -10.03
C THR A 495 0.21 13.19 -8.80
N ILE A 496 -0.68 13.15 -7.80
CA ILE A 496 -0.47 12.43 -6.54
C ILE A 496 -1.49 11.29 -6.45
N THR A 497 -1.00 10.08 -6.20
CA THR A 497 -1.81 8.91 -5.90
C THR A 497 -1.53 8.49 -4.46
N SER A 498 -2.56 8.43 -3.62
CA SER A 498 -2.43 7.97 -2.23
C SER A 498 -2.36 6.45 -2.17
N GLU A 499 -1.47 5.92 -1.32
CA GLU A 499 -1.35 4.48 -1.09
C GLU A 499 -2.63 3.90 -0.46
N VAL A 500 -3.09 2.76 -0.97
CA VAL A 500 -4.09 1.89 -0.32
C VAL A 500 -3.48 0.52 -0.13
N GLN A 501 -3.24 0.11 1.10
CA GLN A 501 -2.65 -1.20 1.38
C GLN A 501 -3.60 -2.36 1.04
N ALA A 502 -3.03 -3.53 0.80
CA ALA A 502 -3.79 -4.78 0.67
C ALA A 502 -4.78 -4.96 1.81
N TYR A 503 -5.98 -5.47 1.50
CA TYR A 503 -7.05 -5.72 2.47
C TYR A 503 -7.47 -4.49 3.28
N SER A 504 -7.47 -3.31 2.64
CA SER A 504 -8.00 -2.08 3.22
C SER A 504 -9.48 -1.91 2.87
N PRO A 505 -10.38 -1.87 3.86
CA PRO A 505 -11.76 -1.46 3.64
C PRO A 505 -11.85 -0.01 3.21
N MET A 506 -12.84 0.24 2.35
CA MET A 506 -13.03 1.54 1.73
C MET A 506 -14.41 2.10 2.07
N LEU A 507 -14.46 3.42 2.18
CA LEU A 507 -15.65 4.20 2.41
C LEU A 507 -15.77 5.30 1.35
N TRP A 508 -16.94 5.45 0.74
CA TRP A 508 -17.22 6.56 -0.18
C TRP A 508 -18.39 7.38 0.33
N GLN A 509 -18.16 8.65 0.62
CA GLN A 509 -19.22 9.64 0.80
C GLN A 509 -19.65 10.11 -0.59
N VAL A 510 -20.88 9.80 -1.01
CA VAL A 510 -21.35 10.00 -2.39
C VAL A 510 -22.51 10.98 -2.42
N PHE A 511 -22.41 11.97 -3.31
CA PHE A 511 -23.52 12.83 -3.71
C PHE A 511 -23.77 12.65 -5.20
N ILE A 512 -25.00 12.26 -5.55
CA ILE A 512 -25.43 12.16 -6.94
C ILE A 512 -26.21 13.43 -7.26
N GLU A 513 -25.84 14.14 -8.33
CA GLU A 513 -26.55 15.35 -8.72
C GLU A 513 -28.03 15.07 -9.00
N ASP A 514 -28.83 16.12 -8.90
CA ASP A 514 -30.22 16.05 -9.37
C ASP A 514 -30.26 15.87 -10.88
N ARG A 515 -31.43 15.49 -11.42
CA ARG A 515 -31.60 15.48 -12.87
C ARG A 515 -31.29 16.87 -13.43
N LYS A 516 -30.38 16.95 -14.41
CA LYS A 516 -30.18 18.16 -15.21
C LYS A 516 -31.47 18.41 -15.99
N GLU A 517 -32.16 19.50 -15.69
CA GLU A 517 -33.42 19.90 -16.36
C GLU A 517 -33.24 20.17 -17.85
#